data_AF-A0A0R3R778-F1
#
_entry.id   AF-A0A0R3R778-F1
#
_cell.length_a   1.000
_cell.length_b   1.000
_cell.length_c   1.000
_cell.angle_alpha   90.00
_cell.angle_beta   90.00
_cell.angle_gamma   90.00
#
_symmetry.space_group_name_H-M   'P 1'
#
loop_
_entity.id
_entity.type
_entity.pdbx_description
1 polymer ?
#
loop_
_entity_poly.entity_id
_entity_poly.type
_entity_poly.pdbx_seq_one_letter_code
_entity_poly.pdbx_strand_id
1 'polypeptide(L)'
;MHLTWSRLLAAVLTISIFVCFILYNSLETQTFEHRRNYEDHQLELEKLEKQINLLEDDAKRSGQLMHNMLQKVLEERQRWKSKTVREIKNEEKGKDPMDEAAVGFLPPPKRAEQIEKEVRNAEEAAQQKAQEEQAIHGVIHPPEESQKAMKIPDRIGGKIGIVKQFMDRISSTPSHNMCFAAISMTTSDNNNIQMLDIYSKLAFDDPDGGVWKQGYDIIYNQMSVQREKRLEVIVVPHSHNDPGWIRTFEEYYEIHTRNILNNMLSHLQKMDEMRFVYAEISFFERWWTEIDEEKRELVKG
;
A
#
# COMPACT_ATOMS: atom_id res chain seq x y z
N MET A 1 17.21 -26.74 -84.65
CA MET A 1 18.27 -26.18 -83.78
C MET A 1 18.53 -27.19 -82.66
N HIS A 2 19.63 -27.96 -82.75
CA HIS A 2 20.00 -28.94 -81.72
C HIS A 2 20.59 -28.22 -80.51
N LEU A 3 19.82 -28.13 -79.43
CA LEU A 3 20.36 -27.70 -78.14
C LEU A 3 21.23 -28.85 -77.62
N THR A 4 22.55 -28.66 -77.64
CA THR A 4 23.49 -29.70 -77.21
C THR A 4 23.34 -29.93 -75.72
N TRP A 5 23.29 -31.21 -75.30
CA TRP A 5 23.17 -31.63 -73.89
C TRP A 5 24.13 -30.92 -72.94
N SER A 6 25.30 -30.52 -73.44
CA SER A 6 26.30 -29.71 -72.71
C SER A 6 25.77 -28.33 -72.26
N ARG A 7 24.96 -27.64 -73.08
CA ARG A 7 24.36 -26.35 -72.71
C ARG A 7 23.26 -26.49 -71.66
N LEU A 8 22.54 -27.60 -71.69
CA LEU A 8 21.49 -27.90 -70.73
C LEU A 8 22.08 -28.26 -69.35
N LEU A 9 23.17 -29.04 -69.33
CA LEU A 9 23.96 -29.31 -68.12
C LEU A 9 24.57 -28.05 -67.53
N ALA A 10 25.14 -27.17 -68.36
CA ALA A 10 25.70 -25.89 -67.90
C ALA A 10 24.62 -24.96 -67.31
N ALA A 11 23.42 -24.93 -67.92
CA ALA A 11 22.29 -24.16 -67.39
C ALA A 11 21.79 -24.72 -66.04
N VAL A 12 21.70 -26.04 -65.90
CA VAL A 12 21.29 -26.66 -64.63
C VAL A 12 22.32 -26.42 -63.52
N LEU A 13 23.62 -26.54 -63.83
CA LEU A 13 24.69 -26.27 -62.87
C LEU A 13 24.71 -24.81 -62.42
N THR A 14 24.53 -23.87 -63.34
CA THR A 14 24.50 -22.43 -63.00
C THR A 14 23.29 -22.07 -62.15
N ILE A 15 22.11 -22.62 -62.46
CA ILE A 15 20.91 -22.46 -61.63
C ILE A 15 21.13 -23.09 -60.24
N SER A 16 21.69 -24.29 -60.16
CA SER A 16 21.98 -24.94 -58.88
C SER A 16 22.95 -24.13 -58.01
N ILE A 17 24.02 -23.60 -58.59
CA ILE A 17 24.99 -22.76 -57.88
C ILE A 17 24.32 -21.47 -57.40
N PHE A 18 23.47 -20.85 -58.23
CA PHE A 18 22.75 -19.63 -57.86
C PHE A 18 21.76 -19.87 -56.72
N VAL A 19 21.01 -20.98 -56.76
CA VAL A 19 20.11 -21.39 -55.66
C VAL A 19 20.89 -21.68 -54.39
N CYS A 20 22.03 -22.40 -54.47
CA CYS A 20 22.91 -22.62 -53.32
C CYS A 20 23.43 -21.30 -52.73
N PHE A 21 23.77 -20.32 -53.57
CA PHE A 21 24.25 -19.02 -53.10
C PHE A 21 23.14 -18.21 -52.42
N ILE A 22 21.91 -18.24 -52.94
CA ILE A 22 20.74 -17.62 -52.29
C ILE A 22 20.45 -18.27 -50.93
N LEU A 23 20.43 -19.61 -50.88
CA LEU A 23 20.17 -20.34 -49.63
C LEU A 23 21.28 -20.09 -48.59
N TYR A 24 22.55 -20.03 -49.02
CA TYR A 24 23.67 -19.72 -48.14
C TYR A 24 23.56 -18.31 -47.54
N ASN A 25 23.28 -17.29 -48.36
CA ASN A 25 23.08 -15.93 -47.86
C ASN A 25 21.82 -15.79 -46.98
N SER A 26 20.75 -16.53 -47.28
CA SER A 26 19.52 -16.56 -46.47
C SER A 26 19.75 -17.20 -45.10
N LEU A 27 20.57 -18.25 -45.01
CA LEU A 27 20.94 -18.89 -43.74
C LEU A 27 21.88 -18.00 -42.91
N GLU A 28 22.82 -17.32 -43.56
CA GLU A 28 23.80 -16.46 -42.88
C GLU A 28 23.14 -15.17 -42.34
N THR A 29 22.18 -14.60 -43.07
CA THR A 29 21.37 -13.47 -42.57
C THR A 29 20.50 -13.87 -41.38
N GLN A 30 19.83 -15.02 -41.43
CA GLN A 30 18.97 -15.49 -40.35
C GLN A 30 19.77 -15.82 -39.07
N THR A 31 20.96 -16.41 -39.21
CA THR A 31 21.85 -16.69 -38.06
C THR A 31 22.42 -15.42 -37.44
N PHE A 32 22.72 -14.39 -38.25
CA PHE A 32 23.18 -13.09 -37.76
C PHE A 32 22.09 -12.34 -36.97
N GLU A 33 20.86 -12.30 -37.48
CA GLU A 33 19.72 -11.68 -36.77
C GLU A 33 19.41 -12.38 -35.44
N HIS A 34 19.46 -13.72 -35.41
CA HIS A 34 19.29 -14.48 -34.18
C HIS A 34 20.37 -14.19 -33.15
N ARG A 35 21.64 -14.07 -33.57
CA ARG A 35 22.73 -13.71 -32.65
C ARG A 35 22.55 -12.30 -32.09
N ARG A 36 22.16 -11.32 -32.91
CA ARG A 36 21.92 -9.94 -32.46
C ARG A 36 20.76 -9.86 -31.47
N ASN A 37 19.63 -10.52 -31.76
CA ASN A 37 18.50 -10.57 -30.83
C ASN A 37 18.88 -11.27 -29.52
N TYR A 38 19.70 -12.33 -29.58
CA TYR A 38 20.19 -12.99 -28.37
C TYR A 38 21.05 -12.06 -27.51
N GLU A 39 21.96 -11.29 -28.12
CA GLU A 39 22.79 -10.30 -27.41
C GLU A 39 21.96 -9.16 -26.81
N ASP A 40 20.95 -8.66 -27.54
CA ASP A 40 20.02 -7.64 -27.03
C ASP A 40 19.20 -8.17 -25.84
N HIS A 41 18.69 -9.41 -25.93
CA HIS A 41 17.98 -10.05 -24.83
C HIS A 41 18.88 -10.31 -23.62
N GLN A 42 20.16 -10.65 -23.81
CA GLN A 42 21.11 -10.78 -22.71
C GLN A 42 21.35 -9.44 -22.00
N LEU A 43 21.46 -8.35 -22.74
CA LEU A 43 21.61 -7.01 -22.18
C LEU A 43 20.35 -6.58 -21.40
N GLU A 44 19.17 -6.92 -21.91
CA GLU A 44 17.89 -6.65 -21.25
C GLU A 44 17.76 -7.43 -19.94
N LEU A 45 18.17 -8.71 -19.94
CA LEU A 45 18.23 -9.54 -18.73
C LEU A 45 19.21 -8.99 -17.69
N GLU A 46 20.41 -8.56 -18.09
CA GLU A 46 21.39 -7.96 -17.17
C GLU A 46 20.85 -6.65 -16.56
N LYS A 47 20.09 -5.87 -17.34
CA LYS A 47 19.44 -4.65 -16.85
C LYS A 47 18.34 -4.96 -15.84
N LEU A 48 17.52 -5.98 -16.11
CA LEU A 48 16.48 -6.43 -15.19
C LEU A 48 17.06 -6.99 -13.88
N GLU A 49 18.13 -7.78 -13.95
CA GLU A 49 18.82 -8.30 -12.78
C GLU A 49 19.36 -7.17 -11.88
N LYS A 50 19.95 -6.13 -12.48
CA LYS A 50 20.37 -4.93 -11.74
C LYS A 50 19.20 -4.20 -11.07
N GLN A 51 18.05 -4.12 -11.73
CA GLN A 51 16.85 -3.51 -11.14
C GLN A 51 16.30 -4.34 -9.96
N ILE A 52 16.28 -5.67 -10.09
CA ILE A 52 15.86 -6.57 -9.02
C ILE A 52 16.78 -6.43 -7.80
N ASN A 53 18.10 -6.43 -8.01
CA ASN A 53 19.06 -6.27 -6.91
C ASN A 53 18.90 -4.92 -6.20
N LEU A 54 18.65 -3.84 -6.95
CA LEU A 54 18.41 -2.51 -6.38
C LEU A 54 17.11 -2.47 -5.56
N LEU A 55 16.04 -3.09 -6.06
CA LEU A 55 14.78 -3.23 -5.33
C LEU A 55 14.93 -4.09 -4.07
N GLU A 56 15.71 -5.16 -4.14
CA GLU A 56 16.00 -6.02 -2.98
C GLU A 56 16.78 -5.25 -1.90
N ASP A 57 17.76 -4.45 -2.28
CA ASP A 57 18.52 -3.59 -1.36
C ASP A 57 17.65 -2.50 -0.73
N ASP A 58 16.72 -1.92 -1.49
CA ASP A 58 15.77 -0.93 -0.97
C ASP A 58 14.73 -1.58 -0.03
N ALA A 59 14.26 -2.78 -0.34
CA ALA A 59 13.40 -3.55 0.55
C ALA A 59 14.12 -3.90 1.87
N LYS A 60 15.39 -4.32 1.82
CA LYS A 60 16.23 -4.56 3.00
C LYS A 60 16.41 -3.29 3.84
N ARG A 61 16.70 -2.15 3.21
CA ARG A 61 16.82 -0.86 3.91
C ARG A 61 15.51 -0.44 4.57
N SER A 62 14.39 -0.61 3.88
CA SER A 62 13.06 -0.32 4.42
C SER A 62 12.72 -1.21 5.62
N GLY A 63 13.00 -2.51 5.53
CA GLY A 63 12.83 -3.45 6.64
C GLY A 63 13.65 -3.10 7.88
N GLN A 64 14.91 -2.71 7.69
CA GLN A 64 15.78 -2.23 8.79
C GLN A 64 15.25 -0.93 9.42
N LEU A 65 14.78 0.02 8.59
CA LEU A 65 14.20 1.27 9.08
C LEU A 65 12.96 0.99 9.94
N MET A 66 12.07 0.14 9.45
CA MET A 66 10.85 -0.26 10.15
C MET A 66 11.15 -0.99 11.47
N HIS A 67 12.13 -1.89 11.48
CA HIS A 67 12.56 -2.58 12.69
C HIS A 67 13.09 -1.60 13.76
N ASN A 68 13.94 -0.65 13.37
CA ASN A 68 14.47 0.38 14.27
C ASN A 68 13.36 1.29 14.82
N MET A 69 12.37 1.60 13.99
CA MET A 69 11.20 2.39 14.39
C MET A 69 10.36 1.62 15.41
N LEU A 70 10.12 0.32 15.18
CA LEU A 70 9.40 -0.56 16.09
C LEU A 70 10.09 -0.66 17.46
N GLN A 71 11.42 -0.83 17.47
CA GLN A 71 12.21 -0.86 18.71
C GLN A 71 12.06 0.45 19.50
N LYS A 72 12.17 1.61 18.84
CA LYS A 72 11.94 2.91 19.49
C LYS A 72 10.53 3.05 20.05
N VAL A 73 9.51 2.60 19.30
CA VAL A 73 8.12 2.61 19.78
C VAL A 73 7.94 1.71 21.01
N LEU A 74 8.56 0.53 21.03
CA LEU A 74 8.52 -0.38 22.18
C LEU A 74 9.23 0.22 23.40
N GLU A 75 10.39 0.84 23.22
CA GLU A 75 11.13 1.53 24.29
C GLU A 75 10.33 2.69 24.87
N GLU A 76 9.75 3.54 24.02
CA GLU A 76 8.85 4.64 24.42
C GLU A 76 7.64 4.11 25.19
N ARG A 77 7.02 3.01 24.72
CA ARG A 77 5.88 2.38 25.39
C ARG A 77 6.23 1.85 26.79
N GLN A 78 7.41 1.26 26.96
CA GLN A 78 7.89 0.80 28.27
C GLN A 78 8.20 1.97 29.21
N ARG A 79 8.81 3.04 28.67
CA ARG A 79 9.07 4.27 29.42
C ARG A 79 7.76 4.88 29.93
N TRP A 80 6.75 4.98 29.07
CA TRP A 80 5.41 5.45 29.41
C TRP A 80 4.77 4.61 30.51
N LYS A 81 4.73 3.28 30.36
CA LYS A 81 4.23 2.37 31.41
C LYS A 81 4.93 2.58 32.76
N SER A 82 6.25 2.73 32.75
CA SER A 82 7.01 2.97 33.99
C SER A 82 6.66 4.31 34.65
N LYS A 83 6.37 5.34 33.84
CA LYS A 83 6.03 6.68 34.30
C LYS A 83 4.61 6.70 34.86
N THR A 84 3.65 6.12 34.16
CA THR A 84 2.26 5.97 34.61
C THR A 84 2.16 5.14 35.89
N VAL A 85 2.90 4.03 36.01
CA VAL A 85 2.94 3.22 37.24
C VAL A 85 3.56 3.98 38.41
N ARG A 86 4.55 4.86 38.16
CA ARG A 86 5.11 5.74 39.19
C ARG A 86 4.13 6.84 39.61
N GLU A 87 3.36 7.38 38.68
CA GLU A 87 2.33 8.39 38.95
C GLU A 87 1.17 7.79 39.76
N ILE A 88 0.67 6.60 39.40
CA ILE A 88 -0.37 5.88 40.15
C ILE A 88 0.11 5.51 41.56
N LYS A 89 1.36 5.03 41.72
CA LYS A 89 1.94 4.73 43.05
C LYS A 89 2.13 5.97 43.93
N ASN A 90 2.22 7.16 43.33
CA ASN A 90 2.29 8.41 44.08
C ASN A 90 0.90 8.94 44.47
N GLU A 91 -0.15 8.60 43.71
CA GLU A 91 -1.55 8.98 44.02
C GLU A 91 -2.22 8.02 45.02
N GLU A 92 -1.84 6.74 45.08
CA GLU A 92 -2.39 5.75 46.03
C GLU A 92 -1.88 5.92 47.48
N LYS A 93 -0.95 6.83 47.75
CA LYS A 93 -0.43 7.10 49.11
C LYS A 93 -1.29 8.04 49.95
N GLY A 94 -2.50 8.41 49.50
CA GLY A 94 -3.21 9.54 50.11
C GLY A 94 -4.73 9.55 50.12
N LYS A 95 -5.46 8.42 50.10
CA LYS A 95 -6.93 8.44 50.34
C LYS A 95 -7.47 7.22 51.11
N ASP A 96 -8.12 7.49 52.24
CA ASP A 96 -9.03 6.58 52.96
C ASP A 96 -10.39 6.45 52.23
N PRO A 97 -11.15 5.36 52.46
CA PRO A 97 -12.35 5.04 51.68
C PRO A 97 -13.56 5.87 52.14
N MET A 98 -14.31 6.41 51.18
CA MET A 98 -15.62 7.02 51.42
C MET A 98 -16.68 6.35 50.54
N ASP A 99 -17.81 6.10 51.19
CA ASP A 99 -19.02 5.45 50.69
C ASP A 99 -19.62 6.16 49.48
N GLU A 100 -20.15 5.38 48.54
CA GLU A 100 -20.93 5.90 47.42
C GLU A 100 -22.32 5.28 47.41
N ALA A 101 -23.32 6.10 47.74
CA ALA A 101 -24.73 5.80 47.57
C ALA A 101 -25.37 6.80 46.60
N ALA A 102 -26.09 6.21 45.63
CA ALA A 102 -27.09 6.76 44.72
C ALA A 102 -26.63 7.71 43.60
N VAL A 103 -26.95 7.38 42.34
CA VAL A 103 -28.04 8.00 41.55
C VAL A 103 -28.45 7.03 40.42
N GLY A 104 -29.76 6.81 40.26
CA GLY A 104 -30.33 5.92 39.25
C GLY A 104 -30.37 6.52 37.85
N PHE A 105 -29.90 5.74 36.87
CA PHE A 105 -30.31 5.70 35.47
C PHE A 105 -30.14 4.24 35.01
N LEU A 106 -30.97 3.78 34.07
CA LEU A 106 -31.04 2.39 33.59
C LEU A 106 -29.66 1.76 33.30
N PRO A 107 -29.41 0.49 33.65
CA PRO A 107 -28.07 -0.08 33.62
C PRO A 107 -27.57 -0.29 32.17
N PRO A 108 -26.39 0.25 31.81
CA PRO A 108 -25.68 -0.18 30.60
C PRO A 108 -25.21 -1.64 30.77
N PRO A 109 -24.99 -2.38 29.66
CA PRO A 109 -24.54 -3.78 29.72
C PRO A 109 -23.29 -3.91 30.61
N LYS A 110 -23.24 -4.98 31.42
CA LYS A 110 -22.31 -5.17 32.53
C LYS A 110 -20.86 -4.90 32.08
N ARG A 111 -20.20 -3.88 32.63
CA ARG A 111 -18.77 -3.57 32.40
C ARG A 111 -17.87 -4.81 32.43
N ALA A 112 -18.16 -5.76 33.31
CA ALA A 112 -17.42 -7.03 33.41
C ALA A 112 -17.45 -7.85 32.11
N GLU A 113 -18.59 -7.89 31.42
CA GLU A 113 -18.77 -8.68 30.19
C GLU A 113 -18.10 -8.01 28.98
N GLN A 114 -18.06 -6.67 28.98
CA GLN A 114 -17.29 -5.90 28.00
C GLN A 114 -15.77 -6.05 28.26
N ILE A 115 -15.32 -5.97 29.51
CA ILE A 115 -13.92 -6.20 29.88
C ILE A 115 -13.51 -7.63 29.52
N GLU A 116 -14.33 -8.64 29.76
CA GLU A 116 -14.05 -10.01 29.34
C GLU A 116 -13.96 -10.15 27.81
N LYS A 117 -14.83 -9.48 27.05
CA LYS A 117 -14.74 -9.45 25.59
C LYS A 117 -13.46 -8.75 25.12
N GLU A 118 -13.10 -7.62 25.72
CA GLU A 118 -11.89 -6.87 25.37
C GLU A 118 -10.63 -7.66 25.74
N VAL A 119 -10.61 -8.36 26.87
CA VAL A 119 -9.52 -9.27 27.26
C VAL A 119 -9.42 -10.45 26.30
N ARG A 120 -10.55 -11.11 25.96
CA ARG A 120 -10.55 -12.19 24.96
C ARG A 120 -10.05 -11.72 23.60
N ASN A 121 -10.55 -10.58 23.11
CA ASN A 121 -10.11 -10.01 21.84
C ASN A 121 -8.61 -9.63 21.89
N ALA A 122 -8.10 -9.14 23.02
CA ALA A 122 -6.69 -8.81 23.19
C ALA A 122 -5.80 -10.05 23.28
N GLU A 123 -6.28 -11.14 23.91
CA GLU A 123 -5.60 -12.44 23.95
C GLU A 123 -5.57 -13.09 22.55
N GLU A 124 -6.68 -13.06 21.81
CA GLU A 124 -6.76 -13.52 20.43
C GLU A 124 -5.81 -12.74 19.52
N ALA A 125 -5.78 -11.40 19.65
CA ALA A 125 -4.84 -10.55 18.91
C ALA A 125 -3.37 -10.82 19.29
N ALA A 126 -3.07 -11.15 20.56
CA ALA A 126 -1.73 -11.50 21.00
C ALA A 126 -1.29 -12.88 20.48
N GLN A 127 -2.19 -13.87 20.46
CA GLN A 127 -1.93 -15.19 19.87
C GLN A 127 -1.70 -15.09 18.36
N GLN A 128 -2.49 -14.26 17.68
CA GLN A 128 -2.34 -13.99 16.26
C GLN A 128 -0.99 -13.33 15.94
N LYS A 129 -0.59 -12.35 16.73
CA LYS A 129 0.74 -11.73 16.63
C LYS A 129 1.88 -12.73 16.83
N ALA A 130 1.75 -13.66 17.77
CA ALA A 130 2.74 -14.71 17.99
C ALA A 130 2.82 -15.71 16.83
N GLN A 131 1.70 -16.01 16.17
CA GLN A 131 1.66 -16.83 14.95
C GLN A 131 2.31 -16.10 13.76
N GLU A 132 2.08 -14.80 13.62
CA GLU A 132 2.76 -13.95 12.62
C GLU A 132 4.28 -13.94 12.83
N GLU A 133 4.74 -13.77 14.08
CA GLU A 133 6.17 -13.81 14.42
C GLU A 133 6.81 -15.19 14.13
N GLN A 134 6.07 -16.29 14.35
CA GLN A 134 6.52 -17.64 14.01
C GLN A 134 6.56 -17.90 12.50
N ALA A 135 5.61 -17.37 11.73
CA ALA A 135 5.59 -17.47 10.28
C ALA A 135 6.75 -16.71 9.62
N ILE A 136 7.18 -15.59 10.22
CA ILE A 136 8.34 -14.80 9.77
C ILE A 136 9.67 -15.55 9.99
N HIS A 137 9.78 -16.38 11.02
CA HIS A 137 11.02 -17.11 11.34
C HIS A 137 11.26 -18.37 10.45
N GLY A 138 10.34 -18.68 9.53
CA GLY A 138 10.45 -19.81 8.60
C GLY A 138 11.33 -19.58 7.36
N VAL A 139 11.85 -18.35 7.15
CA VAL A 139 12.63 -17.98 5.95
C VAL A 139 14.00 -17.43 6.34
N ILE A 140 15.00 -18.31 6.22
CA ILE A 140 16.43 -18.06 5.90
C ILE A 140 17.25 -17.07 6.76
N HIS A 141 18.13 -17.70 7.56
CA HIS A 141 19.45 -17.33 8.12
C HIS A 141 19.64 -16.13 9.08
N PRO A 142 20.51 -16.28 10.10
CA PRO A 142 20.79 -15.25 11.10
C PRO A 142 21.71 -14.16 10.52
N PRO A 143 21.50 -12.86 10.85
CA PRO A 143 22.37 -11.80 10.37
C PRO A 143 23.68 -11.76 11.18
N GLU A 144 24.81 -11.74 10.48
CA GLU A 144 26.12 -11.37 11.04
C GLU A 144 26.11 -9.90 11.52
N GLU A 145 26.88 -9.65 12.59
CA GLU A 145 26.98 -8.35 13.26
C GLU A 145 27.47 -7.23 12.33
N SER A 146 26.70 -6.14 12.28
CA SER A 146 27.07 -4.93 11.52
C SER A 146 27.94 -3.98 12.35
N GLN A 147 29.02 -3.52 11.73
CA GLN A 147 29.90 -2.48 12.25
C GLN A 147 29.18 -1.13 12.36
N LYS A 148 29.46 -0.40 13.45
CA LYS A 148 28.82 0.88 13.83
C LYS A 148 28.90 1.94 12.72
N ALA A 149 27.74 2.32 12.19
CA ALA A 149 27.59 3.51 11.34
C ALA A 149 27.57 4.80 12.18
N MET A 150 28.29 5.81 11.69
CA MET A 150 28.52 7.12 12.29
C MET A 150 27.24 7.98 12.31
N LYS A 151 26.94 8.62 13.45
CA LYS A 151 25.78 9.50 13.64
C LYS A 151 25.99 10.85 12.94
N ILE A 152 25.05 11.26 12.09
CA ILE A 152 24.94 12.64 11.57
C ILE A 152 23.89 13.39 12.40
N PRO A 153 24.13 14.66 12.82
CA PRO A 153 23.22 15.37 13.72
C PRO A 153 21.90 15.77 13.04
N ASP A 154 20.80 15.54 13.76
CA ASP A 154 19.46 16.02 13.43
C ASP A 154 19.42 17.56 13.39
N ARG A 155 19.16 18.11 12.20
CA ARG A 155 18.47 19.40 12.07
C ARG A 155 17.15 19.13 11.38
N ILE A 156 16.09 19.15 12.19
CA ILE A 156 14.69 19.09 11.77
C ILE A 156 14.49 20.19 10.71
N GLY A 157 14.13 19.79 9.49
CA GLY A 157 13.98 20.66 8.31
C GLY A 157 15.09 20.57 7.25
N GLY A 158 16.25 19.97 7.55
CA GLY A 158 17.40 19.97 6.65
C GLY A 158 17.17 19.26 5.30
N LYS A 159 16.54 18.09 5.29
CA LYS A 159 16.37 17.29 4.06
C LYS A 159 15.30 17.87 3.12
N ILE A 160 14.18 18.33 3.65
CA ILE A 160 13.07 18.88 2.85
C ILE A 160 13.42 20.28 2.32
N GLY A 161 14.10 21.10 3.12
CA GLY A 161 14.62 22.39 2.67
C GLY A 161 15.59 22.27 1.50
N ILE A 162 16.46 21.24 1.51
CA ILE A 162 17.36 20.94 0.39
C ILE A 162 16.59 20.56 -0.87
N VAL A 163 15.58 19.69 -0.75
CA VAL A 163 14.73 19.28 -1.89
C VAL A 163 13.98 20.47 -2.47
N LYS A 164 13.39 21.32 -1.61
CA LYS A 164 12.71 22.55 -2.05
C LYS A 164 13.66 23.49 -2.78
N GLN A 165 14.83 23.75 -2.20
CA GLN A 165 15.85 24.59 -2.83
C GLN A 165 16.33 24.02 -4.18
N PHE A 166 16.43 22.70 -4.31
CA PHE A 166 16.77 22.03 -5.56
C PHE A 166 15.66 22.18 -6.62
N MET A 167 14.40 21.98 -6.23
CA MET A 167 13.24 22.14 -7.12
C MET A 167 13.07 23.59 -7.59
N ASP A 168 13.30 24.57 -6.72
CA ASP A 168 13.27 26.00 -7.06
C ASP A 168 14.36 26.35 -8.09
N ARG A 169 15.54 25.74 -7.97
CA ARG A 169 16.65 25.92 -8.93
C ARG A 169 16.37 25.30 -10.29
N ILE A 170 15.70 24.15 -10.34
CA ILE A 170 15.34 23.49 -11.61
C ILE A 170 14.19 24.23 -12.30
N SER A 171 13.25 24.77 -11.52
CA SER A 171 12.08 25.47 -12.06
C SER A 171 12.39 26.89 -12.57
N SER A 172 13.54 27.47 -12.18
CA SER A 172 13.89 28.86 -12.49
C SER A 172 14.61 29.09 -13.84
N THR A 173 14.73 28.07 -14.69
CA THR A 173 15.20 28.25 -16.08
C THR A 173 14.29 27.55 -17.08
N PRO A 174 13.37 28.26 -17.76
CA PRO A 174 12.71 27.71 -18.92
C PRO A 174 13.73 27.68 -20.07
N SER A 175 14.26 26.49 -20.38
CA SER A 175 14.79 26.29 -21.73
C SER A 175 13.63 26.47 -22.70
N HIS A 176 13.84 27.23 -23.78
CA HIS A 176 12.80 27.67 -24.73
C HIS A 176 12.05 26.56 -25.49
N ASN A 177 12.10 25.29 -25.03
CA ASN A 177 11.41 24.14 -25.62
C ASN A 177 10.95 23.11 -24.58
N MET A 178 10.54 23.53 -23.37
CA MET A 178 9.83 22.62 -22.44
C MET A 178 8.33 22.78 -22.56
N CYS A 179 7.63 21.64 -22.71
CA CYS A 179 6.17 21.56 -22.73
C CYS A 179 5.57 22.26 -21.50
N PHE A 180 4.61 23.15 -21.73
CA PHE A 180 3.94 23.99 -20.72
C PHE A 180 3.41 23.20 -19.51
N ALA A 181 3.06 21.93 -19.71
CA ALA A 181 2.57 21.03 -18.67
C ALA A 181 3.56 20.80 -17.51
N ALA A 182 4.88 20.81 -17.77
CA ALA A 182 5.87 20.59 -16.72
C ALA A 182 6.11 21.84 -15.85
N ILE A 183 6.03 23.04 -16.44
CA ILE A 183 6.22 24.32 -15.74
C ILE A 183 5.00 24.64 -14.87
N SER A 184 3.80 24.33 -15.35
CA SER A 184 2.56 24.52 -14.58
C SER A 184 2.50 23.68 -13.30
N MET A 185 3.25 22.58 -13.20
CA MET A 185 3.30 21.72 -12.00
C MET A 185 4.24 22.25 -10.92
N THR A 186 5.13 23.17 -11.25
CA THR A 186 6.11 23.75 -10.31
C THR A 186 5.76 25.17 -9.90
N THR A 187 4.92 25.87 -10.67
CA THR A 187 4.44 27.20 -10.31
C THR A 187 3.25 27.11 -9.37
N SER A 188 3.40 27.68 -8.17
CA SER A 188 2.28 27.95 -7.28
C SER A 188 1.33 28.93 -7.97
N ASP A 189 0.19 28.45 -8.46
CA ASP A 189 -0.98 29.32 -8.63
C ASP A 189 -1.47 29.72 -7.23
N ASN A 190 -1.98 30.94 -7.06
CA ASN A 190 -2.43 31.46 -5.76
C ASN A 190 -3.62 30.68 -5.17
N ASN A 191 -4.24 29.81 -5.97
CA ASN A 191 -5.34 28.93 -5.57
C ASN A 191 -4.92 27.49 -5.31
N ASN A 192 -3.64 27.14 -5.49
CA ASN A 192 -3.15 25.77 -5.38
C ASN A 192 -2.36 25.55 -4.09
N ILE A 193 -2.68 24.47 -3.40
CA ILE A 193 -1.92 23.99 -2.25
C ILE A 193 -0.74 23.15 -2.77
N GLN A 194 0.48 23.67 -2.61
CA GLN A 194 1.70 22.89 -2.85
C GLN A 194 2.16 22.23 -1.53
N MET A 195 2.06 20.90 -1.47
CA MET A 195 2.46 20.10 -0.31
C MET A 195 3.92 20.29 0.11
N LEU A 196 4.86 20.53 -0.81
CA LEU A 196 6.27 20.81 -0.47
C LEU A 196 6.42 22.14 0.29
N ASP A 197 5.62 23.14 -0.07
CA ASP A 197 5.57 24.41 0.67
C ASP A 197 4.97 24.21 2.05
N ILE A 198 3.88 23.44 2.15
CA ILE A 198 3.27 23.07 3.43
C ILE A 198 4.28 22.33 4.31
N TYR A 199 4.96 21.31 3.79
CA TYR A 199 5.96 20.55 4.53
C TYR A 199 7.11 21.42 5.05
N SER A 200 7.47 22.48 4.33
CA SER A 200 8.48 23.44 4.82
C SER A 200 7.99 24.35 5.94
N LYS A 201 6.67 24.46 6.15
CA LYS A 201 6.02 25.34 7.12
C LYS A 201 5.48 24.61 8.36
N LEU A 202 5.10 23.33 8.22
CA LEU A 202 4.55 22.54 9.33
C LEU A 202 5.62 22.23 10.38
N ALA A 203 5.24 22.31 11.66
CA ALA A 203 6.12 21.95 12.79
C ALA A 203 6.21 20.43 13.00
N PHE A 204 5.19 19.68 12.58
CA PHE A 204 5.07 18.22 12.79
C PHE A 204 5.19 17.81 14.26
N ASP A 205 4.73 18.66 15.16
CA ASP A 205 4.51 18.33 16.56
C ASP A 205 3.40 17.27 16.69
N ASP A 206 3.50 16.42 17.71
CA ASP A 206 2.53 15.38 18.05
C ASP A 206 1.90 15.64 19.44
N PRO A 207 1.19 16.77 19.62
CA PRO A 207 0.49 17.04 20.87
C PRO A 207 -0.75 16.15 21.01
N ASP A 208 -1.15 15.81 22.25
CA ASP A 208 -2.40 15.09 22.49
C ASP A 208 -3.60 16.02 22.28
N GLY A 209 -4.37 15.79 21.22
CA GLY A 209 -5.58 16.54 20.86
C GLY A 209 -6.85 16.19 21.65
N GLY A 210 -6.77 15.34 22.67
CA GLY A 210 -7.91 14.95 23.50
C GLY A 210 -8.66 13.74 22.94
N VAL A 211 -9.97 13.87 22.71
CA VAL A 211 -10.79 12.78 22.12
C VAL A 211 -10.42 12.52 20.66
N TRP A 212 -10.09 13.58 19.92
CA TRP A 212 -9.48 13.49 18.60
C TRP A 212 -7.97 13.64 18.73
N LYS A 213 -7.28 12.50 18.84
CA LYS A 213 -5.87 12.45 19.27
C LYS A 213 -4.89 13.29 18.45
N GLN A 214 -5.11 13.40 17.15
CA GLN A 214 -4.23 14.12 16.22
C GLN A 214 -4.82 15.46 15.76
N GLY A 215 -5.84 15.96 16.46
CA GLY A 215 -6.48 17.21 16.13
C GLY A 215 -6.71 18.08 17.36
N TYR A 216 -7.90 18.65 17.45
CA TYR A 216 -8.27 19.59 18.51
C TYR A 216 -9.78 19.51 18.78
N ASP A 217 -10.21 20.10 19.88
CA ASP A 217 -11.63 20.16 20.25
C ASP A 217 -12.43 20.96 19.19
N ILE A 218 -13.34 20.26 18.50
CA ILE A 218 -14.20 20.86 17.49
C ILE A 218 -15.38 21.54 18.19
N ILE A 219 -15.45 22.86 18.10
CA ILE A 219 -16.53 23.67 18.66
C ILE A 219 -17.35 24.26 17.51
N TYR A 220 -18.66 24.02 17.52
CA TYR A 220 -19.59 24.60 16.56
C TYR A 220 -20.72 25.36 17.26
N ASN A 221 -21.17 26.45 16.64
CA ASN A 221 -22.26 27.26 17.18
C ASN A 221 -23.62 26.67 16.75
N GLN A 222 -24.41 26.18 17.70
CA GLN A 222 -25.72 25.58 17.44
C GLN A 222 -26.69 26.53 16.71
N MET A 223 -26.70 27.82 17.04
CA MET A 223 -27.55 28.83 16.37
C MET A 223 -27.11 29.10 14.94
N SER A 224 -25.81 28.99 14.63
CA SER A 224 -25.33 29.08 13.25
C SER A 224 -25.73 27.84 12.46
N VAL A 225 -25.54 26.64 13.02
CA VAL A 225 -25.93 25.38 12.37
C VAL A 225 -27.43 25.33 12.07
N GLN A 226 -28.28 25.81 12.98
CA GLN A 226 -29.73 25.87 12.77
C GLN A 226 -30.17 26.86 11.68
N ARG A 227 -29.35 27.87 11.37
CA ARG A 227 -29.64 28.86 10.32
C ARG A 227 -29.18 28.42 8.94
N GLU A 228 -28.26 27.47 8.87
CA GLU A 228 -27.82 26.88 7.60
C GLU A 228 -28.89 25.97 7.01
N LYS A 229 -28.73 25.66 5.72
CA LYS A 229 -29.52 24.59 5.10
C LYS A 229 -29.32 23.28 5.88
N ARG A 230 -30.37 22.46 5.94
CA ARG A 230 -30.33 21.15 6.61
C ARG A 230 -29.09 20.36 6.15
N LEU A 231 -28.29 19.93 7.11
CA LEU A 231 -27.14 19.05 6.84
C LEU A 231 -27.64 17.74 6.23
N GLU A 232 -27.17 17.45 5.03
CA GLU A 232 -27.38 16.16 4.39
C GLU A 232 -26.32 15.18 4.89
N VAL A 233 -26.76 14.05 5.44
CA VAL A 233 -25.88 13.01 5.96
C VAL A 233 -26.09 11.77 5.13
N ILE A 234 -25.07 11.38 4.37
CA ILE A 234 -25.04 10.15 3.58
C ILE A 234 -24.22 9.13 4.35
N VAL A 235 -24.88 8.08 4.84
CA VAL A 235 -24.21 6.94 5.46
C VAL A 235 -23.84 5.95 4.34
N VAL A 236 -22.57 5.58 4.25
CA VAL A 236 -22.04 4.72 3.18
C VAL A 236 -21.55 3.38 3.77
N PRO A 237 -22.40 2.34 3.78
CA PRO A 237 -21.99 1.00 4.16
C PRO A 237 -20.94 0.45 3.19
N HIS A 238 -19.85 -0.10 3.75
CA HIS A 238 -18.74 -0.68 3.00
C HIS A 238 -18.13 -1.86 3.77
N SER A 239 -17.35 -2.69 3.09
CA SER A 239 -16.51 -3.71 3.72
C SER A 239 -15.17 -3.75 3.01
N HIS A 240 -14.09 -3.35 3.69
CA HIS A 240 -12.73 -3.47 3.16
C HIS A 240 -12.30 -4.94 3.18
N ASN A 241 -11.88 -5.49 2.04
CA ASN A 241 -11.58 -6.93 1.92
C ASN A 241 -10.19 -7.09 1.32
N ASP A 242 -9.17 -7.25 2.17
CA ASP A 242 -7.78 -7.40 1.73
C ASP A 242 -7.58 -8.69 0.91
N PRO A 243 -7.12 -8.60 -0.36
CA PRO A 243 -6.85 -9.77 -1.19
C PRO A 243 -5.51 -10.43 -0.82
N GLY A 244 -5.37 -10.77 0.46
CA GLY A 244 -4.13 -11.23 1.06
C GLY A 244 -3.57 -10.21 2.07
N TRP A 245 -3.43 -10.63 3.32
CA TRP A 245 -2.80 -9.86 4.40
C TRP A 245 -2.33 -10.85 5.49
N ILE A 246 -3.10 -10.99 6.58
CA ILE A 246 -2.86 -12.00 7.63
C ILE A 246 -3.32 -13.41 7.21
N ARG A 247 -4.14 -13.50 6.17
CA ARG A 247 -4.58 -14.74 5.53
C ARG A 247 -4.35 -14.65 4.05
N THR A 248 -4.32 -15.81 3.39
CA THR A 248 -4.28 -15.86 1.93
C THR A 248 -5.59 -15.35 1.33
N PHE A 249 -5.53 -14.96 0.05
CA PHE A 249 -6.71 -14.59 -0.72
C PHE A 249 -7.81 -15.66 -0.62
N GLU A 250 -7.44 -16.93 -0.80
CA GLU A 250 -8.38 -18.06 -0.76
C GLU A 250 -9.07 -18.22 0.59
N GLU A 251 -8.31 -18.17 1.67
CA GLU A 251 -8.86 -18.32 3.02
C GLU A 251 -9.82 -17.19 3.37
N TYR A 252 -9.48 -15.95 2.99
CA TYR A 252 -10.39 -14.82 3.15
C TYR A 252 -11.67 -15.00 2.34
N TYR A 253 -11.54 -15.44 1.09
CA TYR A 253 -12.67 -15.68 0.22
C TYR A 253 -13.66 -16.68 0.84
N GLU A 254 -13.15 -17.84 1.23
CA GLU A 254 -13.94 -18.97 1.71
C GLU A 254 -14.64 -18.68 3.05
N ILE A 255 -13.93 -18.04 3.98
CA ILE A 255 -14.40 -17.84 5.36
C ILE A 255 -15.24 -16.55 5.49
N HIS A 256 -14.86 -15.48 4.80
CA HIS A 256 -15.43 -14.15 4.99
C HIS A 256 -16.08 -13.59 3.71
N THR A 257 -15.30 -13.35 2.66
CA THR A 257 -15.72 -12.51 1.53
C THR A 257 -16.92 -13.07 0.79
N ARG A 258 -16.95 -14.39 0.53
CA ARG A 258 -18.10 -15.04 -0.11
C ARG A 258 -19.39 -14.83 0.69
N ASN A 259 -19.30 -14.93 2.02
CA ASN A 259 -20.46 -14.74 2.91
C ASN A 259 -20.91 -13.28 2.93
N ILE A 260 -19.97 -12.33 2.91
CA ILE A 260 -20.26 -10.90 2.80
C ILE A 260 -21.03 -10.60 1.51
N LEU A 261 -20.55 -11.08 0.36
CA LEU A 261 -21.18 -10.84 -0.95
C LEU A 261 -22.55 -11.53 -1.08
N ASN A 262 -22.69 -12.76 -0.57
CA ASN A 262 -23.99 -13.45 -0.52
C ASN A 262 -25.00 -12.68 0.34
N ASN A 263 -24.57 -12.19 1.51
CA ASN A 263 -25.44 -11.42 2.41
C ASN A 263 -25.77 -10.05 1.83
N MET A 264 -24.81 -9.39 1.18
CA MET A 264 -25.03 -8.14 0.46
C MET A 264 -26.18 -8.31 -0.54
N LEU A 265 -26.11 -9.30 -1.42
CA LEU A 265 -27.18 -9.56 -2.39
C LEU A 265 -28.53 -9.82 -1.70
N SER A 266 -28.55 -10.65 -0.66
CA SER A 266 -29.78 -10.97 0.07
C SER A 266 -30.43 -9.76 0.76
N HIS A 267 -29.62 -8.88 1.35
CA HIS A 267 -30.14 -7.74 2.11
C HIS A 267 -30.50 -6.56 1.21
N LEU A 268 -29.73 -6.30 0.15
CA LEU A 268 -30.06 -5.26 -0.82
C LEU A 268 -31.40 -5.55 -1.53
N GLN A 269 -31.68 -6.82 -1.83
CA GLN A 269 -32.96 -7.23 -2.43
C GLN A 269 -34.16 -7.09 -1.47
N LYS A 270 -33.93 -7.08 -0.15
CA LYS A 270 -35.00 -6.96 0.87
C LYS A 270 -35.22 -5.52 1.33
N MET A 271 -34.25 -4.64 1.08
CA MET A 271 -34.21 -3.30 1.65
C MET A 271 -33.92 -2.28 0.55
N ASP A 272 -34.97 -1.77 -0.11
CA ASP A 272 -34.88 -0.91 -1.30
C ASP A 272 -34.06 0.38 -1.10
N GLU A 273 -34.00 0.90 0.13
CA GLU A 273 -33.21 2.10 0.47
C GLU A 273 -31.78 1.78 0.89
N MET A 274 -31.44 0.51 1.14
CA MET A 274 -30.10 0.10 1.53
C MET A 274 -29.13 0.29 0.35
N ARG A 275 -27.92 0.74 0.66
CA ARG A 275 -26.83 0.89 -0.29
C ARG A 275 -25.59 0.22 0.27
N PHE A 276 -24.71 -0.24 -0.61
CA PHE A 276 -23.43 -0.83 -0.24
C PHE A 276 -22.40 -0.55 -1.33
N VAL A 277 -21.21 -0.12 -0.94
CA VAL A 277 -20.08 0.06 -1.87
C VAL A 277 -19.06 -1.05 -1.68
N TYR A 278 -18.54 -1.55 -2.80
CA TYR A 278 -17.54 -2.62 -2.83
C TYR A 278 -16.41 -2.23 -3.78
N ALA A 279 -15.17 -2.53 -3.41
CA ALA A 279 -13.99 -2.04 -4.13
C ALA A 279 -13.18 -3.18 -4.78
N GLU A 280 -13.02 -4.31 -4.11
CA GLU A 280 -12.03 -5.32 -4.47
C GLU A 280 -12.54 -6.30 -5.53
N ILE A 281 -12.44 -5.90 -6.80
CA ILE A 281 -12.95 -6.67 -7.94
C ILE A 281 -12.36 -8.08 -8.06
N SER A 282 -11.15 -8.34 -7.55
CA SER A 282 -10.57 -9.69 -7.54
C SER A 282 -11.46 -10.70 -6.80
N PHE A 283 -11.99 -10.34 -5.63
CA PHE A 283 -12.93 -11.18 -4.91
C PHE A 283 -14.31 -11.21 -5.55
N PHE A 284 -14.77 -10.06 -6.05
CA PHE A 284 -16.07 -9.98 -6.72
C PHE A 284 -16.12 -10.86 -7.97
N GLU A 285 -15.07 -10.84 -8.81
CA GLU A 285 -14.95 -11.64 -10.02
C GLU A 285 -14.94 -13.13 -9.68
N ARG A 286 -14.16 -13.52 -8.68
CA ARG A 286 -14.19 -14.89 -8.17
C ARG A 286 -15.60 -15.32 -7.75
N TRP A 287 -16.27 -14.52 -6.92
CA TRP A 287 -17.66 -14.78 -6.50
C TRP A 287 -18.63 -14.82 -7.69
N TRP A 288 -18.45 -13.93 -8.66
CA TRP A 288 -19.26 -13.85 -9.87
C TRP A 288 -19.22 -15.14 -10.69
N THR A 289 -18.06 -15.82 -10.72
CA THR A 289 -17.92 -17.10 -11.42
C THR A 289 -18.69 -18.25 -10.76
N GLU A 290 -18.95 -18.17 -9.45
CA GLU A 290 -19.59 -19.23 -8.66
C GLU A 290 -21.11 -19.12 -8.59
N ILE A 291 -21.67 -17.91 -8.74
CA ILE A 291 -23.12 -17.69 -8.65
C ILE A 291 -23.86 -18.09 -9.95
N ASP A 292 -25.11 -18.52 -9.80
CA ASP A 292 -26.03 -18.82 -10.90
C ASP A 292 -26.48 -17.56 -11.65
N GLU A 293 -27.07 -17.76 -12.84
CA GLU A 293 -27.52 -16.64 -13.67
C GLU A 293 -28.65 -15.83 -13.01
N GLU A 294 -29.50 -16.46 -12.20
CA GLU A 294 -30.56 -15.76 -11.46
C GLU A 294 -29.96 -14.71 -10.52
N LYS A 295 -28.96 -15.07 -9.72
CA LYS A 295 -28.26 -14.13 -8.84
C LYS A 295 -27.49 -13.07 -9.61
N ARG A 296 -26.92 -13.40 -10.77
CA ARG A 296 -26.24 -12.41 -11.62
C ARG A 296 -27.22 -11.34 -12.10
N GLU A 297 -28.43 -11.71 -12.51
CA GLU A 297 -29.46 -10.74 -12.89
C GLU A 297 -29.86 -9.85 -11.70
N LEU A 298 -30.02 -10.42 -10.51
CA LEU A 298 -30.31 -9.64 -9.29
C LEU A 298 -29.20 -8.63 -8.94
N VAL A 299 -27.95 -8.92 -9.29
CA VAL A 299 -26.82 -8.02 -9.07
C VAL A 299 -26.74 -6.93 -10.15
N LYS A 300 -27.09 -7.25 -11.40
CA LYS A 300 -27.11 -6.28 -12.52
C LYS A 300 -28.24 -5.25 -12.35
N GLY A 301 -29.38 -5.67 -11.77
CA GLY A 301 -30.56 -4.83 -11.55
C GLY A 301 -31.52 -4.81 -12.73
#